data_AF-A0A7Z9XJ52-F1
#
_entry.id   AF-A0A7Z9XJ52-F1
#
_cell.length_a   1.000
_cell.length_b   1.000
_cell.length_c   1.000
_cell.angle_alpha   90.00
_cell.angle_beta   90.00
_cell.angle_gamma   90.00
#
_symmetry.space_group_name_H-M   'P 1'
#
loop_
_entity.id
_entity.type
_entity.pdbx_description
1 polymer ?
#
loop_
_entity_poly.entity_id
_entity_poly.type
_entity_poly.pdbx_seq_one_letter_code
_entity_poly.pdbx_strand_id
1 'polypeptide(L)' 'MSIRSDKAVSRAVGRAIHQYRMISDGDRIAVGLSGGKDSLTLMWALHERLSRIPIHYSLLAIYVDLGFEGDPAHL' A
#
# COMPACT_ATOMS: atom_id res chain seq x y z
N MET A 1 15.40 -10.14 -0.26
CA MET A 1 16.22 -9.04 0.33
C MET A 1 15.58 -8.64 1.65
N SER A 2 16.20 -8.96 2.80
CA SER A 2 15.63 -8.69 4.13
C SER A 2 16.05 -7.30 4.62
N ILE A 3 15.22 -6.30 4.36
CA ILE A 3 15.43 -4.92 4.84
C ILE A 3 14.90 -4.83 6.28
N ARG A 4 15.78 -4.57 7.25
CA ARG A 4 15.43 -4.46 8.69
C ARG A 4 14.34 -3.41 8.99
N SER A 5 14.14 -2.43 8.10
CA SER A 5 13.16 -1.35 8.19
C SER A 5 11.69 -1.78 7.95
N ASP A 6 11.46 -2.96 7.36
CA ASP A 6 10.12 -3.50 7.09
C ASP A 6 9.29 -3.69 8.38
N LYS A 7 9.90 -4.30 9.42
CA LYS A 7 9.14 -4.73 10.60
C LYS A 7 8.49 -3.59 11.37
N ALA A 8 9.11 -2.42 11.44
CA ALA A 8 8.56 -1.28 12.16
C ALA A 8 7.32 -0.71 11.43
N VAL A 9 7.42 -0.55 10.11
CA VAL A 9 6.33 -0.06 9.25
C VAL A 9 5.18 -1.08 9.25
N SER A 10 5.47 -2.36 9.00
CA SER A 10 4.46 -3.43 9.00
C SER A 10 3.69 -3.51 10.33
N ARG A 11 4.40 -3.36 11.47
CA ARG A 11 3.75 -3.27 12.80
C ARG A 11 2.88 -2.03 12.96
N ALA A 12 3.34 -0.87 12.51
CA ALA A 12 2.57 0.38 12.62
C ALA A 12 1.30 0.33 11.77
N VAL A 13 1.42 -0.09 10.51
CA VAL A 13 0.30 -0.33 9.59
C VAL A 13 -0.69 -1.30 10.21
N GLY A 14 -0.19 -2.39 10.81
CA GLY A 14 -1.06 -3.38 11.41
C GLY A 14 -1.82 -2.92 12.65
N ARG A 15 -1.18 -2.12 13.51
CA ARG A 15 -1.86 -1.47 14.63
C ARG A 15 -2.94 -0.52 14.13
N ALA A 16 -2.65 0.31 13.13
CA ALA A 16 -3.62 1.26 12.60
C ALA A 16 -4.85 0.56 12.01
N ILE A 17 -4.65 -0.44 11.14
CA ILE A 17 -5.75 -1.20 10.53
C ILE A 17 -6.64 -1.84 11.59
N HIS A 18 -6.06 -2.43 12.64
CA HIS A 18 -6.83 -3.06 13.71
C HIS A 18 -7.54 -2.03 14.60
N GLN A 19 -6.82 -1.00 15.05
CA GLN A 19 -7.32 0.04 15.96
C GLN A 19 -8.49 0.82 15.34
N TYR A 20 -8.39 1.15 14.05
CA TYR A 20 -9.39 1.95 13.35
C TYR A 20 -10.34 1.11 12.50
N ARG A 21 -10.24 -0.23 12.53
CA ARG A 21 -11.08 -1.15 11.75
C ARG A 21 -11.13 -0.77 10.26
N MET A 22 -9.97 -0.45 9.68
CA MET A 22 -9.89 0.14 8.34
C MET A 22 -10.16 -0.85 7.19
N ILE A 23 -9.90 -2.13 7.41
CA ILE A 23 -9.95 -3.17 6.37
C ILE A 23 -10.66 -4.40 6.93
N SER A 24 -11.62 -4.90 6.17
CA SER A 24 -12.40 -6.11 6.41
C SER A 24 -12.14 -7.16 5.32
N ASP A 25 -12.53 -8.40 5.60
CA ASP A 25 -12.45 -9.49 4.62
C ASP A 25 -13.38 -9.20 3.43
N GLY A 26 -12.89 -9.40 2.21
CA GLY A 26 -13.58 -9.11 0.96
C GLY A 26 -13.40 -7.69 0.41
N ASP A 27 -12.70 -6.80 1.13
CA ASP A 27 -12.55 -5.41 0.70
C ASP A 27 -11.82 -5.25 -0.64
N ARG A 28 -12.17 -4.19 -1.37
CA ARG A 28 -11.46 -3.71 -2.57
C ARG A 28 -10.89 -2.34 -2.27
N ILE A 29 -9.57 -2.26 -2.17
CA ILE A 29 -8.88 -1.07 -1.69
C ILE A 29 -8.17 -0.40 -2.86
N ALA A 30 -8.57 0.83 -3.16
CA ALA A 30 -7.87 1.70 -4.09
C ALA A 30 -6.75 2.46 -3.35
N VAL A 31 -5.54 2.42 -3.90
CA VAL A 31 -4.36 3.12 -3.35
C VAL A 31 -3.89 4.15 -4.37
N GLY A 32 -3.96 5.42 -3.98
CA GLY A 32 -3.39 6.52 -4.75
C GLY A 32 -1.87 6.46 -4.72
N LEU A 33 -1.24 6.32 -5.89
CA LEU A 33 0.20 6.37 -6.06
C LEU A 33 0.58 7.75 -6.58
N SER A 34 1.56 8.38 -5.91
CA SER A 34 2.11 9.68 -6.33
C SER A 34 3.46 9.56 -7.05
N GLY A 35 3.98 8.33 -7.18
CA GLY A 35 5.36 8.07 -7.64
C GLY A 35 6.41 8.21 -6.53
N GLY A 36 6.02 8.72 -5.36
CA GLY A 36 6.91 8.84 -4.20
C GLY A 36 7.04 7.53 -3.40
N LYS A 37 8.17 7.41 -2.69
CA LYS A 37 8.48 6.25 -1.84
C LYS A 37 7.40 5.94 -0.80
N ASP A 38 6.68 6.94 -0.30
CA ASP A 38 5.69 6.75 0.77
C ASP A 38 4.46 6.00 0.25
N SER A 39 3.93 6.43 -0.90
CA SER A 39 2.79 5.76 -1.55
C SER A 39 3.13 4.33 -1.99
N LEU A 40 4.35 4.12 -2.50
CA LEU A 40 4.85 2.79 -2.88
C LEU A 40 5.08 1.91 -1.64
N THR A 41 5.60 2.47 -0.55
CA THR A 41 5.80 1.75 0.71
C THR A 41 4.46 1.35 1.32
N LEU A 42 3.44 2.21 1.27
CA LEU A 42 2.09 1.88 1.73
C LEU A 42 1.51 0.73 0.91
N MET A 43 1.54 0.82 -0.42
CA MET A 43 1.06 -0.23 -1.31
C MET A 43 1.75 -1.57 -1.04
N TRP A 44 3.08 -1.53 -0.91
CA TRP A 44 3.88 -2.71 -0.59
C TRP A 44 3.52 -3.29 0.79
N ALA A 45 3.39 -2.46 1.82
CA ALA A 45 3.08 -2.90 3.17
C ALA A 45 1.69 -3.52 3.29
N LEU A 46 0.71 -3.03 2.51
CA LEU A 46 -0.61 -3.67 2.39
C LEU A 46 -0.48 -5.02 1.68
N HIS A 47 0.17 -5.06 0.52
CA HIS A 47 0.31 -6.29 -0.27
C HIS A 47 1.03 -7.41 0.51
N GLU A 48 2.15 -7.09 1.16
CA GLU A 48 2.95 -8.03 1.95
C GLU A 48 2.12 -8.69 3.06
N ARG A 49 1.20 -7.93 3.65
CA ARG A 49 0.34 -8.36 4.75
C ARG A 49 -0.62 -9.49 4.37
N LEU A 50 -1.06 -9.56 3.12
CA LEU A 50 -1.95 -10.63 2.63
C LEU A 50 -1.36 -12.02 2.84
N SER A 51 -0.02 -12.15 2.87
CA SER A 51 0.66 -13.42 3.14
C SER A 51 0.69 -13.82 4.63
N ARG A 52 0.37 -12.88 5.54
CA ARG A 52 0.59 -13.03 6.99
C ARG A 52 -0.69 -13.01 7.82
N ILE A 53 -1.83 -12.60 7.26
CA ILE A 53 -3.09 -12.40 8.00
C ILE A 53 -4.24 -13.18 7.38
N PRO A 54 -5.24 -13.63 8.18
CA PRO A 54 -6.41 -14.36 7.69
C PRO A 54 -7.50 -13.40 7.16
N ILE A 55 -7.11 -12.36 6.41
CA ILE A 55 -8.02 -11.38 5.80
C ILE A 55 -7.65 -11.30 4.33
N HIS A 56 -8.61 -11.51 3.45
CA HIS A 56 -8.46 -11.44 2.01
C HIS A 56 -9.05 -10.13 1.52
N TYR A 57 -8.27 -9.34 0.79
CA TYR A 57 -8.72 -8.14 0.11
C TYR A 57 -7.94 -7.97 -1.19
N SER A 58 -8.47 -7.15 -2.09
CA SER A 58 -7.81 -6.80 -3.36
C SER A 58 -7.28 -5.38 -3.32
N LEU A 59 -6.15 -5.16 -3.99
CA LEU A 59 -5.49 -3.86 -4.11
C LEU A 59 -5.55 -3.36 -5.55
N LEU A 60 -5.95 -2.12 -5.73
CA LEU A 60 -5.93 -1.41 -7.00
C LEU A 60 -5.03 -0.19 -6.90
N ALA A 61 -3.97 -0.13 -7.71
CA ALA A 61 -3.14 1.06 -7.84
C ALA A 61 -3.87 2.09 -8.70
N ILE A 62 -3.95 3.34 -8.24
CA ILE A 62 -4.43 4.46 -9.04
C ILE A 62 -3.32 5.51 -9.07
N TYR A 63 -2.77 5.75 -10.26
CA TYR A 63 -1.87 6.85 -10.52
C TYR A 63 -2.62 7.90 -11.35
N VAL A 64 -2.50 9.17 -10.98
CA VAL A 64 -3.07 10.28 -11.75
C VAL A 64 -1.95 10.99 -12.45
N ASP A 65 -1.98 10.91 -13.77
CA ASP A 65 -1.09 11.64 -14.64
C ASP A 65 -1.54 13.10 -14.76
N LEU A 66 -0.64 14.03 -14.46
CA LEU A 66 -0.92 15.46 -14.48
C LEU A 66 -0.63 16.12 -15.82
N GLY A 67 -0.04 15.42 -16.80
CA GLY A 67 0.26 15.99 -18.11
C GLY A 67 1.54 16.80 -18.19
N PHE A 68 2.47 16.65 -17.24
CA PHE A 68 3.75 17.36 -17.24
C PHE A 68 4.83 16.58 -17.98
N GLU A 69 5.68 17.29 -18.73
CA GLU A 69 6.87 16.65 -19.35
C GLU A 69 7.78 16.04 -18.28
N GLY A 70 8.13 14.76 -18.45
CA GLY A 70 8.95 14.00 -17.51
C GLY A 70 8.20 13.25 -16.41
N ASP A 71 6.86 13.24 -16.44
CA ASP A 71 6.04 12.39 -15.58
C ASP A 71 6.27 10.89 -15.92
N PRO A 72 6.46 9.99 -14.92
CA PRO A 72 6.60 8.56 -15.16
C PRO A 72 5.47 7.91 -15.95
N ALA A 73 4.26 8.48 -15.95
CA ALA A 73 3.13 7.98 -16.73
C ALA A 73 3.17 8.37 -18.21
N HIS A 74 4.05 9.29 -18.61
CA HIS A 74 4.26 9.73 -20.00
C HIS A 74 5.31 8.89 -20.77
N LEU A 75 5.70 7.71 -20.26
CA LEU A 75 6.63 6.78 -20.94
C LEU A 75 5.92 5.81 -21.89
#